data_AF-A0ABD0NNH9-F1
#
_entry.id   AF-A0ABD0NNH9-F1
#
_cell.length_a   1.000
_cell.length_b   1.000
_cell.length_c   1.000
_cell.angle_alpha   90.00
_cell.angle_beta   90.00
_cell.angle_gamma   90.00
#
_symmetry.space_group_name_H-M   'P 1'
#
loop_
_entity.id
_entity.type
_entity.pdbx_description
1 polymer ?
#
loop_
_entity_poly.entity_id
_entity_poly.type
_entity_poly.pdbx_seq_one_letter_code
_entity_poly.pdbx_strand_id
1 'polypeptide(L)'
;LMEPYLFGSRLDTDIIDLDQTVEHLQRALNFAAHVAYRGGIILFVSRRRQFGHLIETTARECGEYAHTRYWKGGLLTNAPVQYSPGVRLPDLIVFFSTLNNVFQQHVGIRDAAKMNIPTVGIVDSNCNPSLITYPVPGNDDTSVAME
;
A
#
# COMPACT_ATOMS: atom_id res chain seq x y z
N LEU A 1 6.16 -9.47 15.04
CA LEU A 1 6.04 -9.28 13.56
C LEU A 1 6.20 -7.83 13.07
N MET A 2 6.14 -6.81 13.92
CA MET A 2 6.64 -5.45 13.61
C MET A 2 7.75 -5.00 14.55
N GLU A 3 8.13 -5.85 15.52
CA GLU A 3 9.16 -5.63 16.54
C GLU A 3 10.41 -4.87 16.08
N PRO A 4 11.06 -5.17 14.93
CA PRO A 4 12.26 -4.42 14.53
C PRO A 4 11.99 -2.95 14.19
N TYR A 5 10.76 -2.59 13.82
CA TYR A 5 10.34 -1.23 13.47
C TYR A 5 9.73 -0.46 14.65
N LEU A 6 9.58 -1.10 15.82
CA LEU A 6 9.07 -0.46 17.02
C LEU A 6 10.23 0.09 17.85
N PHE A 7 10.14 1.35 18.22
CA PHE A 7 11.07 1.99 19.15
C PHE A 7 10.86 1.48 20.58
N GLY A 8 9.61 1.23 20.96
CA GLY A 8 9.22 0.72 22.27
C GLY A 8 7.72 0.87 22.50
N SER A 9 7.29 0.73 23.75
CA SER A 9 5.89 0.94 24.13
C SER A 9 5.78 1.91 25.31
N ARG A 10 4.71 2.70 25.32
CA ARG A 10 4.38 3.64 26.39
C ARG A 10 2.92 3.46 26.78
N LEU A 11 2.66 3.06 28.03
CA LEU A 11 1.30 2.82 28.53
C LEU A 11 0.50 1.89 27.60
N ASP A 12 1.10 0.73 27.27
CA ASP A 12 0.54 -0.28 26.36
C ASP A 12 0.20 0.23 24.93
N THR A 13 0.77 1.37 24.54
CA THR A 13 0.71 1.89 23.18
C THR A 13 2.08 1.75 22.53
N ASP A 14 2.14 1.03 21.41
CA ASP A 14 3.38 0.86 20.64
C ASP A 14 3.80 2.18 19.96
N ILE A 15 5.10 2.45 19.98
CA ILE A 15 5.70 3.61 19.35
C ILE A 15 6.59 3.13 18.20
N ILE A 16 6.30 3.60 16.99
CA ILE A 16 7.08 3.31 15.78
C ILE A 16 8.36 4.15 15.78
N ASP A 17 9.46 3.53 15.36
CA ASP A 17 10.75 4.22 15.20
C ASP A 17 10.75 5.09 13.93
N LEU A 18 10.71 6.41 14.14
CA LEU A 18 10.65 7.38 13.04
C LEU A 18 11.95 7.50 12.24
N ASP A 19 13.11 7.17 12.83
CA ASP A 19 14.37 7.21 12.09
C ASP A 19 14.35 6.14 10.99
N GLN A 20 13.83 4.95 11.33
CA GLN A 20 13.59 3.88 10.36
C GLN A 20 12.48 4.27 9.36
N THR A 21 11.38 4.89 9.82
CA THR A 21 10.30 5.35 8.93
C THR A 21 10.83 6.28 7.84
N VAL A 22 11.68 7.26 8.18
CA VAL A 22 12.22 8.22 7.21
C VAL A 22 13.08 7.52 6.16
N GLU A 23 13.93 6.58 6.56
CA GLU A 23 14.75 5.80 5.61
C GLU A 23 13.89 4.99 4.64
N HIS A 24 12.86 4.30 5.16
CA HIS A 24 11.96 3.48 4.35
C HIS A 24 11.09 4.32 3.43
N LEU A 25 10.58 5.45 3.93
CA LEU A 25 9.79 6.39 3.17
C LEU A 25 10.61 7.00 2.03
N GLN A 26 11.86 7.40 2.28
CA GLN A 26 12.74 7.93 1.24
C GLN A 26 12.98 6.90 0.12
N ARG A 27 13.19 5.63 0.47
CA ARG A 27 13.33 4.54 -0.51
C ARG A 27 12.06 4.32 -1.32
N ALA A 28 10.90 4.28 -0.65
CA ALA A 28 9.61 4.11 -1.28
C ALA A 28 9.29 5.25 -2.26
N LEU A 29 9.49 6.51 -1.84
CA LEU A 29 9.27 7.69 -2.68
C LEU A 29 10.22 7.72 -3.87
N ASN A 30 11.50 7.41 -3.67
CA ASN A 30 12.47 7.35 -4.76
C ASN A 30 12.09 6.29 -5.80
N PHE A 31 11.66 5.12 -5.34
CA PHE A 31 11.20 4.05 -6.24
C PHE A 31 9.94 4.46 -7.01
N ALA A 32 8.93 5.01 -6.32
CA ALA A 32 7.70 5.48 -6.94
C ALA A 32 7.97 6.58 -7.98
N ALA A 33 8.85 7.53 -7.67
CA ALA A 33 9.24 8.59 -8.60
C ALA A 33 9.92 8.03 -9.86
N HIS A 34 10.77 7.01 -9.73
CA HIS A 34 11.39 6.34 -10.87
C HIS A 34 10.40 5.54 -11.72
N VAL A 35 9.37 4.92 -11.11
CA VAL A 35 8.29 4.24 -11.85
C VAL A 35 7.48 5.27 -12.64
N ALA A 36 7.08 6.37 -12.00
CA ALA A 36 6.35 7.46 -12.65
C ALA A 36 7.16 8.07 -13.82
N TYR A 37 8.46 8.34 -13.62
CA TYR A 37 9.36 8.86 -14.66
C TYR A 37 9.42 7.96 -15.90
N ARG A 38 9.27 6.63 -15.73
CA ARG A 38 9.27 5.65 -16.81
C ARG A 38 7.91 5.47 -17.49
N GLY A 39 6.88 6.24 -17.09
CA GLY A 39 5.51 6.04 -17.57
C GLY A 39 4.91 4.72 -17.09
N GLY A 40 5.31 4.27 -15.90
CA GLY A 40 4.74 3.11 -15.23
C GLY A 40 3.36 3.42 -14.65
N ILE A 41 2.49 2.42 -14.59
CA ILE A 41 1.15 2.57 -14.00
C ILE A 41 1.24 2.40 -12.48
N ILE A 42 0.78 3.37 -11.71
CA ILE A 42 0.71 3.29 -10.25
C ILE A 42 -0.75 3.11 -9.81
N LEU A 43 -0.99 2.12 -8.96
CA LEU A 43 -2.32 1.85 -8.39
C LEU A 43 -2.31 2.07 -6.88
N PHE A 44 -3.10 3.04 -6.43
CA PHE A 44 -3.33 3.31 -5.01
C PHE A 44 -4.42 2.39 -4.47
N VAL A 45 -4.17 1.73 -3.33
CA VAL A 45 -5.08 0.76 -2.73
C VAL A 45 -5.29 1.08 -1.25
N SER A 46 -6.55 1.06 -0.83
CA SER A 46 -6.93 1.13 0.58
C SER A 46 -8.31 0.51 0.79
N ARG A 47 -8.55 -0.11 1.94
CA ARG A 47 -9.90 -0.54 2.33
C ARG A 47 -10.53 0.33 3.41
N ARG A 48 -9.76 1.29 3.94
CA ARG A 48 -10.23 2.26 4.94
C ARG A 48 -11.24 3.21 4.29
N ARG A 49 -12.52 2.99 4.59
CA ARG A 49 -13.63 3.78 4.01
C ARG A 49 -13.53 5.27 4.34
N GLN A 50 -12.94 5.61 5.49
CA GLN A 50 -12.73 6.99 5.95
C GLN A 50 -11.91 7.82 4.95
N PHE A 51 -10.86 7.23 4.37
CA PHE A 51 -9.93 7.92 3.48
C PHE A 51 -10.16 7.60 1.99
N GLY A 52 -11.22 6.84 1.67
CA GLY A 52 -11.47 6.40 0.29
C GLY A 52 -11.64 7.55 -0.70
N HIS A 53 -12.33 8.63 -0.30
CA HIS A 53 -12.50 9.81 -1.16
C HIS A 53 -11.21 10.61 -1.34
N LEU A 54 -10.43 10.74 -0.27
CA LEU A 54 -9.12 11.42 -0.30
C LEU A 54 -8.19 10.72 -1.30
N ILE A 55 -7.99 9.40 -1.13
CA ILE A 55 -7.10 8.60 -1.98
C ILE A 55 -7.56 8.61 -3.45
N GLU A 56 -8.87 8.54 -3.71
CA GLU A 56 -9.41 8.65 -5.08
C GLU A 56 -9.16 10.01 -5.71
N THR A 57 -9.19 11.08 -4.90
CA THR A 57 -8.95 12.44 -5.37
C THR A 57 -7.46 12.65 -5.62
N THR A 58 -6.59 12.25 -4.69
CA THR A 58 -5.14 12.30 -4.86
C THR A 58 -4.68 11.51 -6.08
N ALA A 59 -5.17 10.28 -6.29
CA ALA A 59 -4.84 9.51 -7.47
C ALA A 59 -5.22 10.24 -8.76
N ARG A 60 -6.43 10.82 -8.80
CA ARG A 60 -6.91 11.59 -9.96
C ARG A 60 -6.05 12.82 -10.22
N GLU A 61 -5.65 13.55 -9.17
CA GLU A 61 -4.79 14.72 -9.27
C GLU A 61 -3.38 14.37 -9.74
N CYS A 62 -2.86 13.21 -9.33
CA CYS A 62 -1.59 12.67 -9.82
C CYS A 62 -1.67 12.11 -11.25
N GLY A 63 -2.86 11.91 -11.81
CA GLY A 63 -3.06 11.22 -13.09
C GLY A 63 -2.90 9.69 -13.01
N GLU A 64 -2.96 9.13 -11.80
CA GLU A 64 -2.81 7.72 -11.49
C GLU A 64 -4.16 7.07 -11.12
N TYR A 65 -4.13 5.77 -10.83
CA TYR A 65 -5.34 4.99 -10.57
C TYR A 65 -5.51 4.68 -9.09
N ALA A 66 -6.76 4.53 -8.63
CA ALA A 66 -7.06 4.10 -7.27
C ALA A 66 -8.11 2.98 -7.26
N HIS A 67 -7.93 2.03 -6.34
CA HIS A 67 -8.91 1.01 -5.99
C HIS A 67 -9.15 1.02 -4.49
N THR A 68 -10.17 1.77 -4.04
CA THR A 68 -10.53 1.85 -2.62
C THR A 68 -11.77 1.02 -2.25
N ARG A 69 -12.40 0.39 -3.26
CA ARG A 69 -13.62 -0.41 -3.12
C ARG A 69 -13.28 -1.88 -2.85
N TYR A 70 -14.30 -2.72 -2.75
CA TYR A 70 -14.13 -4.14 -2.44
C TYR A 70 -13.17 -4.79 -3.46
N TRP A 71 -12.16 -5.50 -2.96
CA TRP A 71 -11.20 -6.22 -3.80
C TRP A 71 -11.78 -7.57 -4.16
N LYS A 72 -12.30 -7.70 -5.39
CA LYS A 72 -12.74 -8.99 -5.92
C LYS A 72 -11.53 -9.91 -6.09
N GLY A 73 -11.65 -11.19 -5.75
CA GLY A 73 -10.57 -12.14 -6.00
C GLY A 73 -10.28 -12.26 -7.50
N GLY A 74 -9.00 -12.27 -7.86
CA GLY A 74 -8.57 -12.48 -9.25
C GLY A 74 -8.49 -11.22 -10.12
N LEU A 75 -8.54 -10.02 -9.54
CA LEU A 75 -8.36 -8.78 -10.31
C LEU A 75 -6.99 -8.72 -11.01
N LEU A 76 -5.91 -9.14 -10.33
CA LEU A 76 -4.57 -9.19 -10.92
C LEU A 76 -4.30 -10.52 -11.61
N THR A 77 -4.55 -11.64 -10.92
CA THR A 77 -4.17 -12.98 -11.39
C THR A 77 -5.04 -13.50 -12.54
N ASN A 78 -6.27 -13.02 -12.68
CA ASN A 78 -7.19 -13.39 -13.76
C ASN A 78 -7.64 -12.18 -14.59
N ALA A 79 -6.76 -11.17 -14.69
CA ALA A 79 -7.03 -9.93 -15.42
C ALA A 79 -7.48 -10.13 -16.89
N PRO A 80 -6.91 -11.07 -17.67
CA PRO A 80 -7.35 -11.28 -19.05
C PRO A 80 -8.83 -11.68 -19.19
N VAL A 81 -9.38 -12.34 -18.18
CA VAL A 81 -10.78 -12.79 -18.16
C VAL A 81 -11.69 -11.75 -17.50
N GLN A 82 -11.24 -11.09 -16.43
CA GLN A 82 -12.03 -10.06 -15.75
C GLN A 82 -12.19 -8.78 -16.58
N TYR A 83 -11.18 -8.44 -17.37
CA TYR A 83 -11.13 -7.18 -18.11
C TYR A 83 -11.11 -7.43 -19.62
N SER A 84 -9.95 -7.81 -20.17
CA SER A 84 -9.77 -8.13 -21.58
C SER A 84 -8.38 -8.75 -21.78
N PRO A 85 -8.19 -9.62 -22.79
CA PRO A 85 -6.85 -10.05 -23.19
C PRO A 85 -5.94 -8.86 -23.53
N GLY A 86 -4.71 -8.88 -23.01
CA GLY A 86 -3.73 -7.82 -23.28
C GLY A 86 -3.84 -6.57 -22.40
N VAL A 87 -4.65 -6.59 -21.33
CA VAL A 87 -4.69 -5.50 -20.35
C VAL A 87 -3.33 -5.34 -19.68
N ARG A 88 -2.82 -4.10 -19.69
CA ARG A 88 -1.60 -3.73 -18.96
C ARG A 88 -1.93 -3.63 -17.47
N LEU A 89 -1.23 -4.41 -16.66
CA LEU A 89 -1.33 -4.39 -15.21
C LEU A 89 -0.54 -3.20 -14.62
N PRO A 90 -0.81 -2.83 -13.36
CA PRO A 90 0.00 -1.84 -12.64
C PRO A 90 1.46 -2.30 -12.53
N ASP A 91 2.37 -1.34 -12.69
CA ASP A 91 3.81 -1.55 -12.52
C ASP A 91 4.24 -1.32 -11.05
N LEU A 92 3.41 -0.62 -10.27
CA LEU A 92 3.57 -0.40 -8.82
C LEU A 92 2.20 -0.35 -8.15
N ILE A 93 2.09 -0.96 -6.97
CA ILE A 93 0.91 -0.82 -6.11
C ILE A 93 1.32 -0.17 -4.78
N VAL A 94 0.59 0.87 -4.40
CA VAL A 94 0.78 1.59 -3.13
C VAL A 94 -0.38 1.28 -2.19
N PHE A 95 -0.10 0.62 -1.08
CA PHE A 95 -1.07 0.33 -0.02
C PHE A 95 -1.00 1.41 1.06
N PHE A 96 -2.05 2.22 1.18
CA PHE A 96 -2.18 3.17 2.29
C PHE A 96 -2.61 2.49 3.59
N SER A 97 -3.24 1.32 3.47
CA SER A 97 -3.51 0.43 4.60
C SER A 97 -3.38 -0.99 4.09
N THR A 98 -2.59 -1.80 4.79
CA THR A 98 -2.28 -3.18 4.38
C THR A 98 -3.30 -4.19 4.92
N LEU A 99 -4.20 -3.76 5.80
CA LEU A 99 -5.30 -4.54 6.34
C LEU A 99 -6.62 -4.24 5.63
N ASN A 100 -7.54 -5.18 5.70
CA ASN A 100 -8.93 -5.01 5.32
C ASN A 100 -9.81 -4.69 6.55
N ASN A 101 -11.11 -4.52 6.34
CA ASN A 101 -12.08 -4.17 7.39
C ASN A 101 -12.26 -5.24 8.47
N VAL A 102 -11.68 -6.44 8.31
CA VAL A 102 -11.71 -7.53 9.28
C VAL A 102 -10.31 -7.84 9.83
N PHE A 103 -9.40 -6.86 9.77
CA PHE A 103 -8.03 -6.94 10.30
C PHE A 103 -7.20 -8.09 9.74
N GLN A 104 -7.47 -8.46 8.49
CA GLN A 104 -6.68 -9.45 7.76
C GLN A 104 -5.88 -8.77 6.66
N GLN A 105 -4.71 -9.33 6.35
CA GLN A 105 -3.85 -8.85 5.27
C GLN A 105 -4.61 -8.76 3.95
N HIS A 106 -4.47 -7.62 3.27
CA HIS A 106 -5.15 -7.37 2.01
C HIS A 106 -4.73 -8.39 0.95
N VAL A 107 -5.70 -9.03 0.30
CA VAL A 107 -5.48 -10.08 -0.70
C VAL A 107 -4.62 -9.58 -1.88
N GLY A 108 -4.77 -8.29 -2.21
CA GLY A 108 -3.95 -7.62 -3.22
C GLY A 108 -2.44 -7.68 -2.96
N ILE A 109 -1.97 -7.77 -1.72
CA ILE A 109 -0.53 -7.90 -1.41
C ILE A 109 -0.02 -9.25 -1.90
N ARG A 110 -0.76 -10.32 -1.58
CA ARG A 110 -0.44 -11.68 -2.04
C ARG A 110 -0.54 -11.80 -3.56
N ASP A 111 -1.57 -11.21 -4.15
CA ASP A 111 -1.78 -11.26 -5.60
C ASP A 111 -0.68 -10.47 -6.34
N ALA A 112 -0.26 -9.31 -5.82
CA ALA A 112 0.87 -8.54 -6.35
C ALA A 112 2.17 -9.33 -6.31
N ALA A 113 2.47 -9.97 -5.17
CA ALA A 113 3.65 -10.84 -5.02
C ALA A 113 3.65 -12.00 -6.04
N LYS A 114 2.49 -12.62 -6.29
CA LYS A 114 2.36 -13.68 -7.31
C LYS A 114 2.58 -13.19 -8.75
N MET A 115 2.20 -11.93 -9.01
CA MET A 115 2.35 -11.31 -10.32
C MET A 115 3.68 -10.58 -10.49
N ASN A 116 4.60 -10.68 -9.52
CA ASN A 116 5.88 -9.97 -9.48
C ASN A 116 5.73 -8.44 -9.61
N ILE A 117 4.65 -7.88 -9.07
CA ILE A 117 4.42 -6.44 -9.04
C ILE A 117 5.00 -5.90 -7.73
N PRO A 118 5.94 -4.94 -7.76
CA PRO A 118 6.49 -4.34 -6.56
C PRO A 118 5.41 -3.57 -5.79
N THR A 119 5.52 -3.58 -4.47
CA THR A 119 4.54 -2.96 -3.58
C THR A 119 5.22 -2.00 -2.59
N VAL A 120 4.64 -0.82 -2.45
CA VAL A 120 4.90 0.09 -1.33
C VAL A 120 3.72 -0.04 -0.39
N GLY A 121 3.95 -0.09 0.93
CA GLY A 121 2.84 -0.19 1.87
C GLY A 121 3.13 0.46 3.20
N ILE A 122 2.20 1.28 3.69
CA ILE A 122 2.22 1.79 5.06
C ILE A 122 1.85 0.64 5.98
N VAL A 123 2.77 0.29 6.88
CA VAL A 123 2.61 -0.81 7.83
C VAL A 123 2.51 -0.26 9.25
N ASP A 124 1.37 -0.50 9.87
CA ASP A 124 1.13 -0.21 11.27
C ASP A 124 1.63 -1.36 12.17
N SER A 125 1.63 -1.17 13.49
CA SER A 125 2.14 -2.12 14.49
C SER A 125 1.51 -3.52 14.39
N ASN A 126 0.26 -3.61 13.92
CA ASN A 126 -0.51 -4.85 13.76
C ASN A 126 -0.38 -5.51 12.37
N CYS A 127 0.44 -4.95 11.48
CA CYS A 127 0.56 -5.41 10.10
C CYS A 127 1.69 -6.45 9.93
N ASN A 128 1.71 -7.13 8.78
CA ASN A 128 2.82 -8.01 8.38
C ASN A 128 3.58 -7.42 7.17
N PRO A 129 4.82 -6.95 7.34
CA PRO A 129 5.60 -6.33 6.27
C PRO A 129 6.25 -7.34 5.30
N SER A 130 6.24 -8.64 5.61
CA SER A 130 7.11 -9.64 4.94
C SER A 130 6.93 -9.78 3.43
N LEU A 131 5.73 -9.53 2.91
CA LEU A 131 5.42 -9.65 1.48
C LEU A 131 5.44 -8.29 0.74
N ILE A 132 5.72 -7.21 1.46
CA ILE A 132 5.73 -5.86 0.90
C ILE A 132 7.16 -5.54 0.48
N THR A 133 7.34 -5.03 -0.74
CA THR A 133 8.67 -4.76 -1.29
C THR A 133 9.33 -3.57 -0.57
N TYR A 134 8.57 -2.51 -0.33
CA TYR A 134 8.98 -1.31 0.39
C TYR A 134 7.99 -1.02 1.51
N PRO A 135 8.10 -1.69 2.68
CA PRO A 135 7.29 -1.39 3.84
C PRO A 135 7.71 -0.04 4.43
N VAL A 136 6.74 0.81 4.77
CA VAL A 136 6.96 2.08 5.45
C VAL A 136 6.26 2.01 6.81
N PRO A 137 7.01 1.84 7.92
CA PRO A 137 6.43 1.85 9.26
C PRO A 137 5.75 3.18 9.55
N GLY A 138 4.46 3.17 9.86
CA GLY A 138 3.72 4.40 10.09
C GLY A 138 2.27 4.14 10.50
N ASN A 139 1.65 5.18 11.05
CA ASN A 139 0.26 5.15 11.49
C ASN A 139 -0.70 5.24 10.29
N ASP A 140 -1.57 4.25 10.12
CA ASP A 140 -2.57 4.20 9.04
C ASP A 140 -4.01 4.58 9.49
N ASP A 141 -4.19 4.97 10.75
CA ASP A 141 -5.50 5.26 11.36
C ASP A 141 -5.83 6.76 11.44
N THR A 142 -4.86 7.62 11.71
CA THR A 142 -5.12 9.06 11.93
C THR A 142 -5.23 9.85 10.64
N SER A 143 -6.16 10.80 10.55
CA SER A 143 -6.32 11.65 9.37
C SER A 143 -5.06 12.47 9.06
N VAL A 144 -4.39 13.00 10.08
CA VAL A 144 -3.18 13.82 9.91
C VAL A 144 -2.01 13.04 9.28
N ALA A 145 -1.95 11.73 9.48
CA ALA A 145 -0.92 10.90 8.86
C ALA A 145 -1.29 10.50 7.42
N MET A 146 -2.58 10.54 7.07
CA MET A 146 -3.11 10.13 5.77
C MET A 146 -3.22 11.29 4.78
N GLU A 147 -3.34 12.52 5.28
CA GLU A 147 -3.29 13.78 4.52
C GLU A 147 -1.85 14.14 4.14
#